data_AF-A0A7W0T317-F1
#
_entry.id   AF-A0A7W0T317-F1
#
_cell.length_a   1.000
_cell.length_b   1.000
_cell.length_c   1.000
_cell.angle_alpha   90.00
_cell.angle_beta   90.00
_cell.angle_gamma   90.00
#
_symmetry.space_group_name_H-M   'P 1'
#
loop_
_entity.id
_entity.type
_entity.pdbx_description
1 polymer ?
#
loop_
_entity_poly.entity_id
_entity_poly.type
_entity_poly.pdbx_seq_one_letter_code
_entity_poly.pdbx_strand_id
1 'polypeptide(L)'
;MARAITRTWYRIALARAGRPPMLVAAIGEHLGVAIAAAEAHTKSYAIAAEVATGEVVPLGESVGKAEVVVLGDDPDATPEFRWPAGALPRLGTAGQLAGARRGYRTHPDPKLLVIEAQTDAEHLVDLYLGLIERLPAADNLEIRVLDHFEDAGQTDVWLTSRVNAKKILRFLDDHDVEILGNGHVEVSVYVRAHKATLRLTEHKTVLWLAEERALEREVIGWLGELAVPRVDPLVTLEDVPHLHYRPAKSRDRKKLGEELYRQRLRRVDTVVRDGARDGAGEADGAAAPRDTDG
;
A
#
# COMPACT_ATOMS: atom_id res chain seq x y z
N MET A 1 -22.66 18.05 -19.01
CA MET A 1 -22.90 16.60 -19.21
C MET A 1 -22.37 15.87 -17.99
N ALA A 2 -23.19 15.10 -17.28
CA ALA A 2 -22.72 14.28 -16.17
C ALA A 2 -21.91 13.09 -16.75
N ARG A 3 -20.66 12.94 -16.32
CA ARG A 3 -19.84 11.78 -16.70
C ARG A 3 -20.49 10.53 -16.10
N ALA A 4 -20.75 9.51 -16.90
CA ALA A 4 -21.20 8.23 -16.38
C ALA A 4 -20.13 7.70 -15.41
N ILE A 5 -20.49 7.54 -14.14
CA ILE A 5 -19.61 7.00 -13.13
C ILE A 5 -19.78 5.49 -13.19
N THR A 6 -18.77 4.80 -13.72
CA THR A 6 -18.72 3.34 -13.70
C THR A 6 -18.58 2.90 -12.25
N ARG A 7 -19.52 2.09 -11.79
CA ARG A 7 -19.48 1.48 -10.46
C ARG A 7 -19.05 0.03 -10.59
N THR A 8 -18.16 -0.42 -9.71
CA THR A 8 -17.63 -1.78 -9.69
C THR A 8 -18.08 -2.46 -8.40
N TRP A 9 -18.49 -3.72 -8.52
CA TRP A 9 -18.77 -4.58 -7.37
C TRP A 9 -17.48 -5.24 -6.87
N TYR A 10 -17.33 -5.27 -5.55
CA TYR A 10 -16.21 -5.89 -4.87
C TYR A 10 -16.73 -6.90 -3.86
N ARG A 11 -16.05 -8.03 -3.72
CA ARG A 11 -16.23 -8.95 -2.59
C ARG A 11 -15.23 -8.56 -1.51
N ILE A 12 -15.70 -8.41 -0.28
CA ILE A 12 -14.89 -7.92 0.83
C ILE A 12 -15.13 -8.84 2.02
N ALA A 13 -14.06 -9.42 2.55
CA ALA A 13 -14.08 -10.12 3.82
C ALA A 13 -13.88 -9.11 4.95
N LEU A 14 -14.79 -9.15 5.91
CA LEU A 14 -14.87 -8.24 7.03
C LEU A 14 -14.69 -9.01 8.34
N ALA A 15 -13.80 -8.51 9.20
CA ALA A 15 -13.60 -9.07 10.53
C ALA A 15 -14.20 -8.17 11.62
N ARG A 16 -14.58 -8.82 12.73
CA ARG A 16 -15.04 -8.15 13.95
C ARG A 16 -14.55 -8.93 15.16
N ALA A 17 -14.18 -8.21 16.21
CA ALA A 17 -13.74 -8.84 17.45
C ALA A 17 -14.76 -9.88 17.96
N GLY A 18 -14.28 -11.11 18.19
CA GLY A 18 -15.06 -12.21 18.74
C GLY A 18 -16.12 -12.81 17.80
N ARG A 19 -16.06 -12.57 16.49
CA ARG A 19 -16.97 -13.18 15.50
C ARG A 19 -16.19 -13.76 14.32
N PRO A 20 -16.72 -14.83 13.68
CA PRO A 20 -16.22 -15.26 12.38
C PRO A 20 -16.27 -14.11 11.38
N PRO A 21 -15.31 -14.03 10.43
CA PRO A 21 -15.39 -13.08 9.35
C PRO A 21 -16.63 -13.28 8.49
N MET A 22 -17.08 -12.18 7.91
CA MET A 22 -18.27 -12.10 7.08
C MET A 22 -17.87 -11.65 5.68
N LEU A 23 -18.45 -12.29 4.68
CA LEU A 23 -18.29 -11.89 3.30
C LEU A 23 -19.45 -10.98 2.89
N VAL A 24 -19.11 -9.86 2.24
CA VAL A 24 -20.09 -8.94 1.64
C VAL A 24 -19.72 -8.62 0.20
N ALA A 25 -20.74 -8.32 -0.61
CA ALA A 25 -20.58 -7.63 -1.89
C ALA A 25 -20.89 -6.14 -1.68
N ALA A 26 -19.97 -5.26 -2.05
CA ALA A 26 -20.16 -3.82 -1.95
C ALA A 26 -19.84 -3.14 -3.28
N ILE A 27 -20.61 -2.11 -3.62
CA ILE A 27 -20.42 -1.34 -4.84
C ILE A 27 -19.68 -0.03 -4.53
N GLY A 28 -18.74 0.36 -5.40
CA GLY A 28 -18.04 1.63 -5.27
C GLY A 28 -17.51 2.14 -6.60
N GLU A 29 -17.23 3.44 -6.66
CA GLU A 29 -16.48 4.03 -7.79
C GLU A 29 -15.06 3.49 -7.86
N HIS A 30 -14.51 3.09 -6.70
CA HIS A 30 -13.26 2.38 -6.54
C HIS A 30 -13.29 1.54 -5.24
N LEU A 31 -12.30 0.67 -5.05
CA LEU A 31 -12.25 -0.28 -3.94
C LEU A 31 -12.36 0.40 -2.57
N GLY A 32 -11.66 1.52 -2.34
CA GLY A 32 -11.74 2.25 -1.06
C GLY A 32 -13.12 2.78 -0.70
N VAL A 33 -13.96 3.14 -1.68
CA VAL A 33 -15.36 3.53 -1.44
C VAL A 33 -16.18 2.30 -1.04
N ALA A 34 -15.99 1.17 -1.73
CA ALA A 34 -16.67 -0.07 -1.41
C ALA A 34 -16.29 -0.60 0.00
N ILE A 35 -15.01 -0.52 0.37
CA ILE A 35 -14.52 -0.85 1.73
C ILE A 35 -15.19 0.04 2.76
N ALA A 36 -15.18 1.37 2.58
CA ALA A 36 -15.79 2.29 3.53
C ALA A 36 -17.30 2.03 3.73
N ALA A 37 -18.02 1.72 2.65
CA ALA A 37 -19.43 1.35 2.71
C ALA A 37 -19.64 0.03 3.47
N ALA A 38 -18.82 -0.99 3.19
CA ALA A 38 -18.87 -2.30 3.82
C ALA A 38 -18.58 -2.25 5.34
N GLU A 39 -17.51 -1.55 5.73
CA GLU A 39 -17.12 -1.37 7.13
C GLU A 39 -18.19 -0.62 7.93
N ALA A 40 -18.75 0.45 7.35
CA ALA A 40 -19.82 1.23 7.97
C ALA A 40 -21.10 0.41 8.15
N HIS A 41 -21.44 -0.46 7.19
CA HIS A 41 -22.65 -1.28 7.22
C HIS A 41 -22.69 -2.25 8.41
N THR A 42 -21.55 -2.85 8.77
CA THR A 42 -21.50 -3.92 9.78
C THR A 42 -20.72 -3.57 11.05
N LYS A 43 -20.10 -2.38 11.10
CA LYS A 43 -19.16 -1.95 12.15
C LYS A 43 -18.00 -2.95 12.30
N SER A 44 -17.31 -3.17 11.19
CA SER A 44 -16.21 -4.13 11.03
C SER A 44 -14.97 -3.43 10.43
N TYR A 45 -13.93 -4.20 10.13
CA TYR A 45 -12.81 -3.77 9.29
C TYR A 45 -12.55 -4.79 8.18
N ALA A 46 -12.08 -4.32 7.03
CA ALA A 46 -11.70 -5.20 5.92
C ALA A 46 -10.40 -5.94 6.20
N ILE A 47 -10.37 -7.23 5.83
CA ILE A 47 -9.19 -8.09 5.98
C ILE A 47 -8.71 -8.66 4.63
N ALA A 48 -9.57 -8.71 3.63
CA ALA A 48 -9.23 -9.12 2.27
C ALA A 48 -10.31 -8.65 1.29
N ALA A 49 -9.96 -8.49 0.01
CA ALA A 49 -10.91 -8.06 -1.01
C ALA A 49 -10.57 -8.59 -2.41
N GLU A 50 -11.55 -8.59 -3.30
CA GLU A 50 -11.37 -8.80 -4.74
C GLU A 50 -12.49 -8.14 -5.54
N VAL A 51 -12.29 -8.01 -6.86
CA VAL A 51 -13.36 -7.59 -7.77
C VAL A 51 -14.39 -8.73 -7.86
N ALA A 52 -15.67 -8.42 -7.69
CA ALA A 52 -16.73 -9.41 -7.81
C ALA A 52 -16.91 -9.85 -9.26
N THR A 53 -17.08 -11.16 -9.47
CA THR A 53 -17.49 -11.72 -10.77
C THR A 53 -19.00 -11.60 -10.95
N GLY A 54 -19.49 -11.71 -12.19
CA GLY A 54 -20.92 -11.58 -12.50
C GLY A 54 -21.84 -12.57 -11.77
N GLU A 55 -21.32 -13.70 -11.32
CA GLU A 55 -22.04 -14.71 -10.53
C GLU A 55 -22.33 -14.27 -9.10
N VAL A 56 -21.53 -13.35 -8.56
CA VAL A 56 -21.63 -12.84 -7.19
C VAL A 56 -22.34 -11.48 -7.13
N VAL A 57 -22.51 -10.84 -8.29
CA VAL A 57 -23.30 -9.60 -8.39
C VAL A 57 -24.77 -9.95 -8.15
N PRO A 58 -25.41 -9.39 -7.10
CA PRO A 58 -26.83 -9.64 -6.87
C PRO A 58 -27.64 -9.04 -8.02
N LEU A 59 -28.25 -9.90 -8.83
CA LEU A 59 -29.13 -9.52 -9.94
C LEU A 59 -30.58 -9.48 -9.43
N GLY A 60 -31.18 -8.29 -9.31
CA GLY A 60 -32.59 -8.14 -8.91
C GLY A 60 -33.08 -6.71 -8.85
N GLU A 61 -34.38 -6.51 -9.10
CA GLU A 61 -35.05 -5.19 -9.19
C GLU A 61 -35.00 -4.36 -7.89
N SER A 62 -34.65 -4.98 -6.75
CA SER A 62 -34.56 -4.31 -5.44
C SER A 62 -33.15 -3.95 -4.99
N VAL A 63 -32.11 -4.20 -5.80
CA VAL A 63 -30.72 -3.79 -5.49
C VAL A 63 -30.51 -2.29 -5.73
N GLY A 64 -31.49 -1.60 -6.34
CA GLY A 64 -31.40 -0.20 -6.77
C GLY A 64 -31.13 0.86 -5.68
N LYS A 65 -30.95 0.47 -4.40
CA LYS A 65 -30.54 1.35 -3.31
C LYS A 65 -29.54 0.76 -2.31
N ALA A 66 -29.32 -0.56 -2.29
CA ALA A 66 -28.43 -1.18 -1.32
C ALA A 66 -27.00 -1.19 -1.85
N GLU A 67 -26.13 -0.39 -1.23
CA GLU A 67 -24.70 -0.30 -1.61
C GLU A 67 -23.87 -1.49 -1.11
N VAL A 68 -24.44 -2.31 -0.22
CA VAL A 68 -23.80 -3.48 0.41
C VAL A 68 -24.82 -4.62 0.53
N VAL A 69 -24.39 -5.84 0.19
CA VAL A 69 -25.16 -7.09 0.29
C VAL A 69 -24.34 -8.11 1.09
N VAL A 70 -24.93 -8.68 2.13
CA VAL A 70 -24.28 -9.73 2.94
C VAL A 70 -24.37 -11.07 2.21
N LEU A 71 -23.23 -11.72 2.02
CA LEU A 71 -23.12 -13.01 1.31
C LEU A 71 -23.07 -14.21 2.27
N GLY A 72 -22.77 -13.98 3.55
CA GLY A 72 -22.74 -14.99 4.60
C GLY A 72 -21.45 -14.92 5.43
N ASP A 73 -21.27 -15.90 6.30
CA ASP A 73 -20.03 -16.09 7.05
C ASP A 73 -18.96 -16.70 6.13
N ASP A 74 -17.70 -16.34 6.36
CA ASP A 74 -16.53 -16.90 5.68
C ASP A 74 -15.66 -17.61 6.73
N PRO A 75 -15.83 -18.92 6.94
CA PRO A 75 -15.11 -19.66 7.96
C PRO A 75 -13.61 -19.82 7.63
N ASP A 76 -13.23 -19.66 6.37
CA ASP A 76 -11.85 -19.83 5.91
C ASP A 76 -11.04 -18.52 6.01
N ALA A 77 -11.73 -17.39 6.12
CA ALA A 77 -11.12 -16.13 6.52
C ALA A 77 -10.81 -16.16 8.03
N THR A 78 -9.54 -16.14 8.40
CA THR A 78 -9.13 -16.02 9.81
C THR A 78 -8.78 -14.56 10.14
N PRO A 79 -9.36 -13.97 11.21
CA PRO A 79 -9.01 -12.63 11.63
C PRO A 79 -7.76 -12.67 12.51
N GLU A 80 -6.58 -12.49 11.95
CA GLU A 80 -5.35 -12.39 12.75
C GLU A 80 -4.74 -10.99 12.75
N PHE A 81 -4.92 -10.22 11.68
CA PHE A 81 -4.23 -8.94 11.52
C PHE A 81 -5.11 -7.86 10.88
N ARG A 82 -5.17 -6.68 11.50
CA ARG A 82 -5.86 -5.50 10.95
C ARG A 82 -4.90 -4.72 10.06
N TRP A 83 -4.94 -4.98 8.75
CA TRP A 83 -4.07 -4.30 7.77
C TRP A 83 -4.25 -2.79 7.81
N PRO A 84 -3.16 -2.01 7.77
CA PRO A 84 -3.26 -0.57 7.58
C PRO A 84 -3.99 -0.21 6.29
N ALA A 85 -4.61 0.97 6.29
CA ALA A 85 -5.31 1.46 5.11
C ALA A 85 -4.37 1.58 3.91
N GLY A 86 -4.89 1.23 2.74
CA GLY A 86 -4.21 1.39 1.46
C GLY A 86 -3.91 0.07 0.76
N ALA A 87 -3.72 -1.03 1.48
CA ALA A 87 -3.48 -2.32 0.84
C ALA A 87 -4.17 -3.47 1.58
N LEU A 88 -4.67 -4.46 0.82
CA LEU A 88 -5.32 -5.66 1.36
C LEU A 88 -4.95 -6.90 0.54
N PRO A 89 -4.84 -8.08 1.16
CA PRO A 89 -4.66 -9.32 0.42
C PRO A 89 -5.90 -9.65 -0.41
N ARG A 90 -5.73 -10.48 -1.44
CA ARG A 90 -6.86 -11.06 -2.18
C ARG A 90 -7.55 -12.14 -1.35
N LEU A 91 -8.87 -12.32 -1.53
CA LEU A 91 -9.66 -13.28 -0.74
C LEU A 91 -9.05 -14.69 -0.73
N GLY A 92 -8.69 -15.23 -1.89
CA GLY A 92 -8.12 -16.57 -2.01
C GLY A 92 -6.69 -16.75 -1.49
N THR A 93 -6.01 -15.67 -1.08
CA THR A 93 -4.61 -15.69 -0.63
C THR A 93 -4.44 -15.23 0.81
N ALA A 94 -5.47 -14.69 1.44
CA ALA A 94 -5.41 -14.14 2.80
C ALA A 94 -4.92 -15.16 3.84
N GLY A 95 -5.31 -16.45 3.71
CA GLY A 95 -4.86 -17.51 4.62
C GLY A 95 -3.34 -17.79 4.57
N GLN A 96 -2.64 -17.37 3.52
CA GLN A 96 -1.18 -17.48 3.42
C GLN A 96 -0.45 -16.47 4.32
N LEU A 97 -1.16 -15.45 4.80
CA LEU A 97 -0.65 -14.45 5.75
C LEU A 97 -0.93 -14.84 7.21
N ALA A 98 -1.22 -16.11 7.49
CA ALA A 98 -1.34 -16.62 8.85
C ALA A 98 -0.04 -16.32 9.64
N GLY A 99 -0.19 -15.78 10.84
CA GLY A 99 0.93 -15.32 11.66
C GLY A 99 1.45 -13.92 11.32
N ALA A 100 0.82 -13.18 10.38
CA ALA A 100 1.05 -11.75 10.22
C ALA A 100 0.84 -11.04 11.56
N ARG A 101 1.85 -10.29 11.97
CA ARG A 101 1.87 -9.61 13.28
C ARG A 101 2.74 -8.38 13.21
N ARG A 102 2.57 -7.53 14.24
CA ARG A 102 3.47 -6.41 14.48
C ARG A 102 4.87 -6.93 14.77
N GLY A 103 5.87 -6.33 14.12
CA GLY A 103 7.27 -6.61 14.41
C GLY A 103 8.21 -6.06 13.37
N TYR A 104 9.50 -6.26 13.60
CA TYR A 104 10.55 -5.89 12.66
C TYR A 104 11.55 -7.02 12.44
N ARG A 105 12.21 -6.97 11.28
CA ARG A 105 13.33 -7.84 10.91
C ARG A 105 14.46 -7.00 10.32
N THR A 106 15.70 -7.42 10.58
CA THR A 106 16.87 -6.89 9.88
C THR A 106 17.23 -7.86 8.76
N HIS A 107 17.31 -7.37 7.53
CA HIS A 107 17.70 -8.19 6.39
C HIS A 107 19.22 -8.28 6.27
N PRO A 108 19.76 -9.46 5.94
CA PRO A 108 21.18 -9.60 5.65
C PRO A 108 21.47 -9.01 4.26
N ASP A 109 22.07 -7.83 4.23
CA ASP A 109 22.65 -7.26 3.00
C ASP A 109 24.08 -6.75 3.27
N PRO A 110 25.05 -7.09 2.40
CA PRO A 110 26.46 -6.74 2.60
C PRO A 110 26.79 -5.25 2.33
N LYS A 111 25.91 -4.53 1.64
CA LYS A 111 26.12 -3.13 1.19
C LYS A 111 25.18 -2.15 1.87
N LEU A 112 24.04 -2.63 2.36
CA LEU A 112 22.99 -1.80 2.92
C LEU A 112 22.51 -2.38 4.25
N LEU A 113 22.31 -1.53 5.26
CA LEU A 113 21.48 -1.89 6.40
C LEU A 113 20.02 -1.72 5.99
N VAL A 114 19.27 -2.81 6.05
CA VAL A 114 17.83 -2.81 5.80
C VAL A 114 17.12 -3.33 7.05
N ILE A 115 16.34 -2.47 7.69
CA ILE A 115 15.42 -2.86 8.76
C ILE A 115 14.01 -2.65 8.24
N GLU A 116 13.22 -3.71 8.24
CA GLU A 116 11.82 -3.70 7.83
C GLU A 116 10.93 -3.89 9.05
N ALA A 117 9.93 -3.03 9.19
CA ALA A 117 8.94 -3.08 10.26
C ALA A 117 7.53 -3.07 9.69
N GLN A 118 6.65 -3.88 10.27
CA GLN A 118 5.22 -3.92 10.00
C GLN A 118 4.45 -3.69 11.30
N THR A 119 3.28 -3.06 11.17
CA THR A 119 2.36 -2.85 12.28
C THR A 119 0.93 -2.87 11.77
N ASP A 120 -0.04 -3.04 12.67
CA ASP A 120 -1.46 -3.00 12.32
C ASP A 120 -1.95 -1.57 12.06
N ALA A 121 -3.19 -1.46 11.58
CA ALA A 121 -3.82 -0.19 11.20
C ALA A 121 -3.89 0.86 12.31
N GLU A 122 -3.99 0.44 13.58
CA GLU A 122 -4.14 1.36 14.71
C GLU A 122 -2.83 2.05 15.04
N HIS A 123 -1.70 1.41 14.71
CA HIS A 123 -0.38 1.85 15.13
C HIS A 123 0.51 2.36 13.98
N LEU A 124 0.06 2.32 12.72
CA LEU A 124 0.92 2.72 11.58
C LEU A 124 1.35 4.18 11.65
N VAL A 125 0.41 5.09 11.90
CA VAL A 125 0.68 6.53 11.94
C VAL A 125 1.65 6.83 13.08
N ASP A 126 1.36 6.33 14.28
CA ASP A 126 2.23 6.51 15.46
C ASP A 126 3.62 5.91 15.26
N LEU A 127 3.73 4.73 14.63
CA LEU A 127 5.02 4.13 14.30
C LEU A 127 5.81 5.03 13.37
N TYR A 128 5.22 5.42 12.24
CA TYR A 128 5.96 6.13 11.20
C TYR A 128 6.32 7.56 11.63
N LEU A 129 5.36 8.31 12.18
CA LEU A 129 5.60 9.65 12.71
C LEU A 129 6.52 9.62 13.93
N GLY A 130 6.37 8.64 14.82
CA GLY A 130 7.24 8.45 15.98
C GLY A 130 8.69 8.16 15.62
N LEU A 131 8.95 7.47 14.51
CA LEU A 131 10.30 7.29 13.97
C LEU A 131 10.85 8.59 13.39
N ILE A 132 10.04 9.35 12.63
CA ILE A 132 10.44 10.67 12.08
C ILE A 132 10.83 11.64 13.19
N GLU A 133 10.07 11.67 14.29
CA GLU A 133 10.34 12.53 15.45
C GLU A 133 11.71 12.27 16.09
N ARG A 134 12.18 11.02 16.04
CA ARG A 134 13.44 10.58 16.65
C ARG A 134 14.65 10.73 15.73
N LEU A 135 14.46 11.08 14.45
CA LEU A 135 15.56 11.25 13.51
C LEU A 135 16.48 12.40 13.96
N PRO A 136 17.81 12.22 13.92
CA PRO A 136 18.75 13.27 14.34
C PRO A 136 18.69 14.50 13.42
N ALA A 137 18.45 14.28 12.12
CA ALA A 137 18.24 15.34 11.14
C ALA A 137 17.46 14.79 9.93
N ALA A 138 16.19 15.17 9.79
CA ALA A 138 15.48 15.03 8.53
C ALA A 138 15.90 16.18 7.58
N ASP A 139 16.23 15.85 6.33
CA ASP A 139 16.65 16.82 5.31
C ASP A 139 15.55 17.07 4.27
N ASN A 140 14.89 16.02 3.80
CA ASN A 140 13.95 16.10 2.69
C ASN A 140 12.80 15.10 2.90
N LEU A 141 11.61 15.49 2.46
CA LEU A 141 10.46 14.62 2.31
C LEU A 141 10.22 14.37 0.82
N GLU A 142 10.11 13.11 0.46
CA GLU A 142 9.74 12.63 -0.86
C GLU A 142 8.38 11.93 -0.78
N ILE A 143 7.49 12.26 -1.73
CA ILE A 143 6.22 11.59 -1.95
C ILE A 143 6.24 11.01 -3.36
N ARG A 144 6.15 9.69 -3.49
CA ARG A 144 6.05 9.00 -4.78
C ARG A 144 4.61 8.62 -5.03
N VAL A 145 4.05 9.09 -6.14
CA VAL A 145 2.70 8.74 -6.60
C VAL A 145 2.83 7.71 -7.70
N LEU A 146 2.49 6.47 -7.40
CA LEU A 146 2.88 5.30 -8.19
C LEU A 146 2.13 5.18 -9.52
N ASP A 147 2.72 4.44 -10.45
CA ASP A 147 2.26 4.29 -11.84
C ASP A 147 0.86 3.68 -11.97
N HIS A 148 0.50 2.77 -11.08
CA HIS A 148 -0.77 2.07 -11.06
C HIS A 148 -1.85 2.85 -10.28
N PHE A 149 -1.56 4.05 -9.77
CA PHE A 149 -2.62 4.92 -9.27
C PHE A 149 -3.47 5.44 -10.44
N GLU A 150 -4.70 4.93 -10.57
CA GLU A 150 -5.61 5.23 -11.67
C GLU A 150 -4.99 4.87 -13.04
N ASP A 151 -4.18 3.79 -13.06
CA ASP A 151 -3.53 3.24 -14.27
C ASP A 151 -2.76 4.29 -15.09
N ALA A 152 -2.11 5.24 -14.40
CA ALA A 152 -1.42 6.37 -15.02
C ALA A 152 -0.21 5.97 -15.88
N GLY A 153 0.37 4.79 -15.66
CA GLY A 153 1.53 4.28 -16.42
C GLY A 153 2.85 4.99 -16.11
N GLN A 154 2.86 5.92 -15.16
CA GLN A 154 4.04 6.67 -14.74
C GLN A 154 4.05 7.00 -13.24
N THR A 155 5.22 6.94 -12.62
CA THR A 155 5.42 7.38 -11.23
C THR A 155 5.78 8.86 -11.22
N ASP A 156 5.03 9.68 -10.47
CA ASP A 156 5.40 11.08 -10.21
C ASP A 156 6.16 11.18 -8.87
N VAL A 157 7.32 11.82 -8.86
CA VAL A 157 8.12 12.03 -7.64
C VAL A 157 8.05 13.50 -7.21
N TRP A 158 7.60 13.75 -5.98
CA TRP A 158 7.45 15.07 -5.39
C TRP A 158 8.40 15.23 -4.21
N LEU A 159 9.20 16.29 -4.23
CA LEU A 159 10.26 16.50 -3.26
C LEU A 159 10.12 17.88 -2.61
N THR A 160 10.24 17.94 -1.29
CA THR A 160 10.43 19.21 -0.60
C THR A 160 11.84 19.75 -0.85
N SER A 161 12.01 21.08 -0.82
CA SER A 161 13.33 21.63 -0.48
C SER A 161 13.79 21.14 0.90
N ARG A 162 15.01 21.51 1.32
CA ARG A 162 15.47 21.19 2.67
C ARG A 162 14.44 21.61 3.72
N VAL A 163 14.04 20.68 4.56
CA VAL A 163 12.96 20.78 5.55
C VAL A 163 13.36 20.02 6.81
N ASN A 164 12.82 20.36 7.98
CA ASN A 164 13.12 19.67 9.23
C ASN A 164 11.97 18.73 9.65
N ALA A 165 12.25 17.82 10.58
CA ALA A 165 11.29 16.82 11.05
C ALA A 165 9.95 17.44 11.50
N LYS A 166 9.98 18.53 12.27
CA LYS A 166 8.75 19.21 12.73
C LYS A 166 7.81 19.63 11.59
N LYS A 167 8.36 20.14 10.49
CA LYS A 167 7.55 20.52 9.31
C LYS A 167 7.05 19.30 8.55
N ILE A 168 7.86 18.24 8.45
CA ILE A 168 7.45 16.96 7.84
C ILE A 168 6.29 16.36 8.64
N LEU A 169 6.42 16.26 9.96
CA LEU A 169 5.39 15.72 10.84
C LEU A 169 4.07 16.45 10.68
N ARG A 170 4.08 17.79 10.74
CA ARG A 170 2.87 18.59 10.53
C ARG A 170 2.24 18.33 9.15
N PHE A 171 3.05 18.30 8.10
CA PHE A 171 2.54 18.03 6.76
C PHE A 171 1.90 16.64 6.66
N LEU A 172 2.55 15.61 7.21
CA LEU A 172 2.00 14.24 7.16
C LEU A 172 0.75 14.09 8.03
N ASP A 173 0.67 14.80 9.16
CA ASP A 173 -0.52 14.85 10.03
C ASP A 173 -1.70 15.56 9.34
N ASP A 174 -1.46 16.70 8.68
CA ASP A 174 -2.46 17.45 7.91
C ASP A 174 -2.99 16.67 6.68
N HIS A 175 -2.28 15.62 6.24
CA HIS A 175 -2.51 14.85 5.00
C HIS A 175 -2.50 13.33 5.20
N ASP A 176 -2.80 12.85 6.40
CA ASP A 176 -2.67 11.44 6.81
C ASP A 176 -3.45 10.47 5.91
N VAL A 177 -4.71 10.77 5.61
CA VAL A 177 -5.62 9.91 4.83
C VAL A 177 -5.14 9.73 3.39
N GLU A 178 -4.66 10.79 2.76
CA GLU A 178 -4.32 10.77 1.33
C GLU A 178 -2.87 10.40 1.05
N ILE A 179 -2.01 10.48 2.07
CA ILE A 179 -0.59 10.11 1.99
C ILE A 179 -0.33 8.78 2.71
N LEU A 180 -0.55 8.72 4.02
CA LEU A 180 -0.20 7.55 4.82
C LEU A 180 -1.16 6.39 4.55
N GLY A 181 -2.46 6.67 4.46
CA GLY A 181 -3.50 5.68 4.20
C GLY A 181 -3.68 5.27 2.73
N ASN A 182 -2.95 5.88 1.80
CA ASN A 182 -3.13 5.64 0.35
C ASN A 182 -2.15 4.60 -0.18
N GLY A 183 -2.67 3.45 -0.63
CA GLY A 183 -1.86 2.34 -1.14
C GLY A 183 -1.10 2.62 -2.42
N HIS A 184 -1.33 3.76 -3.07
CA HIS A 184 -0.62 4.15 -4.28
C HIS A 184 0.42 5.25 -4.04
N VAL A 185 0.75 5.50 -2.77
CA VAL A 185 1.68 6.53 -2.35
C VAL A 185 2.75 5.92 -1.45
N GLU A 186 4.01 6.19 -1.79
CA GLU A 186 5.14 5.97 -0.89
C GLU A 186 5.61 7.30 -0.31
N VAL A 187 6.12 7.25 0.91
CA VAL A 187 6.68 8.41 1.61
C VAL A 187 8.10 8.08 1.99
N SER A 188 9.06 8.96 1.74
CA SER A 188 10.43 8.79 2.20
C SER A 188 10.95 10.06 2.89
N VAL A 189 11.66 9.89 3.99
CA VAL A 189 12.37 10.94 4.71
C VAL A 189 13.86 10.64 4.64
N TYR A 190 14.61 11.54 4.01
CA TYR A 190 16.05 11.39 3.86
C TYR A 190 16.81 12.04 5.03
N VAL A 191 17.80 11.32 5.54
CA VAL A 191 18.73 11.73 6.60
C VAL A 191 20.12 11.81 5.99
N ARG A 192 20.49 12.98 5.47
CA ARG A 192 21.71 13.14 4.64
C ARG A 192 22.98 12.84 5.41
N ALA A 193 23.05 13.25 6.67
CA ALA A 193 24.21 13.06 7.52
C ALA A 193 24.61 11.58 7.66
N HIS A 194 23.64 10.68 7.55
CA HIS A 194 23.83 9.23 7.69
C HIS A 194 23.59 8.45 6.40
N LYS A 195 23.39 9.16 5.28
CA LYS A 195 22.99 8.57 3.99
C LYS A 195 21.89 7.53 4.15
N ALA A 196 20.89 7.86 4.95
CA ALA A 196 19.83 6.95 5.33
C ALA A 196 18.47 7.47 4.86
N THR A 197 17.56 6.54 4.62
CA THR A 197 16.18 6.82 4.22
C THR A 197 15.24 6.02 5.11
N LEU A 198 14.33 6.73 5.77
CA LEU A 198 13.15 6.12 6.37
C LEU A 198 12.02 6.17 5.34
N ARG A 199 11.41 5.04 5.00
CA ARG A 199 10.38 4.94 3.98
C ARG A 199 9.13 4.23 4.51
N LEU A 200 7.96 4.73 4.14
CA LEU A 200 6.70 4.00 4.19
C LEU A 200 6.35 3.55 2.76
N THR A 201 6.27 2.24 2.56
CA THR A 201 6.01 1.62 1.26
C THR A 201 4.52 1.65 0.91
N GLU A 202 4.20 1.28 -0.33
CA GLU A 202 2.82 1.05 -0.78
C GLU A 202 2.12 -0.10 -0.02
N HIS A 203 2.88 -1.10 0.43
CA HIS A 203 2.42 -2.21 1.27
C HIS A 203 2.27 -1.83 2.75
N LYS A 204 2.52 -0.57 3.10
CA LYS A 204 2.44 -0.04 4.48
C LYS A 204 3.44 -0.68 5.43
N THR A 205 4.57 -1.12 4.90
CA THR A 205 5.76 -1.49 5.66
C THR A 205 6.68 -0.27 5.82
N VAL A 206 7.32 -0.16 6.98
CA VAL A 206 8.30 0.88 7.28
C VAL A 206 9.69 0.32 7.06
N LEU A 207 10.46 0.94 6.18
CA LEU A 207 11.83 0.56 5.85
C LEU A 207 12.81 1.61 6.35
N TRP A 208 13.84 1.17 7.08
CA TRP A 208 15.05 1.94 7.30
C TRP A 208 16.15 1.38 6.39
N LEU A 209 16.63 2.23 5.48
CA LEU A 209 17.67 1.92 4.51
C LEU A 209 18.88 2.81 4.80
N ALA A 210 20.06 2.26 5.06
CA ALA A 210 21.25 3.06 5.31
C ALA A 210 22.52 2.43 4.73
N GLU A 211 23.36 3.23 4.07
CA GLU A 211 24.69 2.78 3.61
C GLU A 211 25.62 2.42 4.79
N GLU A 212 25.37 3.01 5.95
CA GLU A 212 26.16 2.82 7.17
C GLU A 212 25.30 2.42 8.37
N ARG A 213 25.91 1.69 9.31
CA ARG A 213 25.25 1.16 10.51
C ARG A 213 25.25 2.15 11.69
N ALA A 214 25.52 3.43 11.43
CA ALA A 214 25.72 4.45 12.46
C ALA A 214 24.52 4.64 13.39
N LEU A 215 23.30 4.44 12.89
CA LEU A 215 22.04 4.57 13.67
C LEU A 215 21.34 3.23 13.92
N GLU A 216 22.00 2.09 13.67
CA GLU A 216 21.33 0.78 13.75
C GLU A 216 20.76 0.50 15.14
N ARG A 217 21.55 0.78 16.19
CA ARG A 217 21.14 0.51 17.57
C ARG A 217 20.03 1.44 18.02
N GLU A 218 20.10 2.69 17.60
CA GLU A 218 19.11 3.72 17.87
C GLU A 218 17.78 3.37 17.23
N VAL A 219 17.76 3.02 15.93
CA VAL A 219 16.54 2.60 15.22
C VAL A 219 15.91 1.38 15.88
N ILE A 220 16.72 0.38 16.25
CA ILE A 220 16.23 -0.79 17.01
C ILE A 220 15.65 -0.38 18.36
N GLY A 221 16.31 0.54 19.08
CA GLY A 221 15.82 1.08 20.34
C GLY A 221 14.47 1.79 20.19
N TRP A 222 14.33 2.63 19.18
CA TRP A 222 13.09 3.35 18.86
C TRP A 222 11.95 2.41 18.50
N LEU A 223 12.21 1.36 17.72
CA LEU A 223 11.23 0.31 17.44
C LEU A 223 10.78 -0.40 18.73
N GLY A 224 11.72 -0.67 19.64
CA GLY A 224 11.42 -1.22 20.97
C GLY A 224 10.52 -0.31 21.81
N GLU A 225 10.84 1.00 21.88
CA GLU A 225 10.02 2.01 22.57
C GLU A 225 8.62 2.14 21.98
N LEU A 226 8.51 2.00 20.65
CA LEU A 226 7.23 2.03 19.95
C LEU A 226 6.48 0.70 20.08
N ALA A 227 7.01 -0.31 20.79
CA ALA A 227 6.43 -1.65 20.94
C ALA A 227 6.33 -2.46 19.63
N VAL A 228 7.30 -2.29 18.73
CA VAL A 228 7.53 -3.13 17.56
C VAL A 228 8.65 -4.14 17.90
N PRO A 229 8.32 -5.38 18.32
CA PRO A 229 9.35 -6.35 18.70
C PRO A 229 10.06 -6.94 17.48
N ARG A 230 11.25 -7.52 17.68
CA ARG A 230 11.91 -8.30 16.63
C ARG A 230 11.13 -9.58 16.36
N VAL A 231 10.91 -9.91 15.09
CA VAL A 231 10.27 -11.15 14.65
C VAL A 231 11.03 -11.77 13.48
N ASP A 232 11.12 -13.09 13.45
CA ASP A 232 11.70 -13.85 12.34
C ASP A 232 10.94 -15.20 12.23
N PRO A 233 10.22 -15.48 11.12
CA PRO A 233 10.03 -14.60 9.96
C PRO A 233 9.12 -13.41 10.25
N LEU A 234 9.23 -12.37 9.42
CA LEU A 234 8.25 -11.29 9.31
C LEU A 234 7.39 -11.59 8.08
N VAL A 235 6.12 -11.94 8.29
CA VAL A 235 5.15 -12.19 7.20
C VAL A 235 4.49 -10.87 6.83
N THR A 236 4.62 -10.48 5.56
CA THR A 236 4.20 -9.18 5.05
C THR A 236 3.21 -9.31 3.90
N LEU A 237 2.50 -8.22 3.59
CA LEU A 237 1.54 -8.22 2.49
C LEU A 237 2.19 -8.43 1.11
N GLU A 238 3.47 -8.09 0.97
CA GLU A 238 4.24 -8.29 -0.26
C GLU A 238 4.42 -9.77 -0.62
N ASP A 239 4.30 -10.67 0.37
CA ASP A 239 4.49 -12.10 0.18
C ASP A 239 3.33 -12.79 -0.57
N VAL A 240 2.22 -12.09 -0.82
CA VAL A 240 1.03 -12.65 -1.48
C VAL A 240 0.40 -11.70 -2.49
N PRO A 241 -0.41 -12.20 -3.45
CA PRO A 241 -1.27 -11.35 -4.26
C PRO A 241 -2.19 -10.46 -3.42
N HIS A 242 -2.14 -9.16 -3.66
CA HIS A 242 -2.87 -8.14 -2.92
C HIS A 242 -3.45 -7.07 -3.86
N LEU A 243 -4.09 -6.07 -3.28
CA LEU A 243 -4.71 -4.93 -3.95
C LEU A 243 -4.31 -3.65 -3.25
N HIS A 244 -3.90 -2.65 -4.03
CA HIS A 244 -3.73 -1.28 -3.57
C HIS A 244 -5.03 -0.51 -3.78
N TYR A 245 -5.35 0.38 -2.85
CA TYR A 245 -6.47 1.30 -2.96
C TYR A 245 -6.15 2.63 -2.30
N ARG A 246 -6.83 3.69 -2.76
CA ARG A 246 -6.93 4.95 -2.02
C ARG A 246 -8.15 4.94 -1.09
N PRO A 247 -8.07 5.53 0.11
CA PRO A 247 -9.23 5.70 0.99
C PRO A 247 -10.36 6.49 0.31
N ALA A 248 -11.62 6.23 0.72
CA ALA A 248 -12.80 6.88 0.14
C ALA A 248 -12.76 8.42 0.16
N LYS A 249 -12.14 9.00 1.18
CA LYS A 249 -12.00 10.46 1.34
C LYS A 249 -10.72 11.03 0.70
N SER A 250 -9.85 10.18 0.16
CA SER A 250 -8.61 10.61 -0.48
C SER A 250 -8.88 11.25 -1.84
N ARG A 251 -8.10 12.27 -2.17
CA ARG A 251 -8.10 12.91 -3.48
C ARG A 251 -7.76 11.90 -4.59
N ASP A 252 -8.26 12.18 -5.80
CA ASP A 252 -7.80 11.51 -7.01
C ASP A 252 -6.37 11.94 -7.34
N ARG A 253 -5.72 11.25 -8.28
CA ARG A 253 -4.31 11.49 -8.60
C ARG A 253 -4.04 12.96 -8.97
N LYS A 254 -4.92 13.54 -9.79
CA LYS A 254 -4.78 14.92 -10.27
C LYS A 254 -4.85 15.91 -9.11
N LYS A 255 -5.87 15.81 -8.27
CA LYS A 255 -6.06 16.71 -7.12
C LYS A 255 -4.99 16.52 -6.06
N LEU A 256 -4.46 15.31 -5.87
CA LEU A 256 -3.31 15.08 -5.00
C LEU A 256 -2.08 15.81 -5.54
N GLY A 257 -1.77 15.71 -6.84
CA GLY A 257 -0.66 16.46 -7.44
C GLY A 257 -0.82 17.98 -7.30
N GLU A 258 -2.03 18.51 -7.47
CA GLU A 258 -2.33 19.93 -7.23
C GLU A 258 -2.12 20.32 -5.74
N GLU A 259 -2.49 19.45 -4.81
CA GLU A 259 -2.22 19.65 -3.38
C GLU A 259 -0.73 19.69 -3.08
N LEU A 260 0.03 18.69 -3.52
CA LEU A 260 1.48 18.62 -3.28
C LEU A 260 2.19 19.86 -3.83
N TYR A 261 1.78 20.34 -5.00
CA TYR A 261 2.26 21.60 -5.55
C TYR A 261 1.94 22.81 -4.67
N ARG A 262 0.69 22.93 -4.17
CA ARG A 262 0.28 24.00 -3.25
C ARG A 262 1.07 23.98 -1.93
N GLN A 263 1.43 22.80 -1.46
CA GLN A 263 2.29 22.57 -0.29
C GLN A 263 3.78 22.81 -0.57
N ARG A 264 4.11 23.34 -1.76
CA ARG A 264 5.46 23.72 -2.21
C ARG A 264 6.40 22.55 -2.39
N LEU A 265 5.89 21.34 -2.63
CA LEU A 265 6.70 20.26 -3.15
C LEU A 265 6.91 20.49 -4.65
N ARG A 266 8.12 20.20 -5.12
CA ARG A 266 8.46 20.25 -6.54
C ARG A 266 8.36 18.85 -7.11
N ARG A 267 7.70 18.70 -8.25
CA ARG A 267 7.80 17.49 -9.06
C ARG A 267 9.19 17.42 -9.70
N VAL A 268 9.96 16.38 -9.40
CA VAL A 268 11.36 16.24 -9.83
C VAL A 268 11.54 15.23 -10.94
N ASP A 269 10.75 14.16 -10.94
CA ASP A 269 10.82 13.11 -11.96
C ASP A 269 9.44 12.56 -12.32
N THR A 270 9.36 12.04 -13.55
CA THR A 270 8.26 11.20 -14.03
C THR A 270 8.88 9.96 -14.66
N VAL A 271 8.73 8.81 -14.01
CA VAL A 271 9.29 7.53 -14.49
C VAL A 271 8.19 6.76 -15.20
N VAL A 272 8.33 6.57 -16.51
CA VAL A 272 7.39 5.76 -17.31
C VAL A 272 7.74 4.28 -17.12
N ARG A 273 6.74 3.42 -16.94
CA ARG A 273 6.95 1.98 -16.91
C ARG A 273 7.31 1.52 -18.33
N ASP A 274 8.57 1.13 -18.56
CA ASP A 274 8.94 0.47 -19.81
C ASP A 274 8.15 -0.84 -19.92
N GLY A 275 7.22 -0.88 -20.88
CA GLY A 275 6.30 -2.00 -21.08
C GLY A 275 7.03 -3.28 -21.43
N ALA A 276 6.54 -4.38 -20.84
CA ALA A 276 6.89 -5.75 -21.17
C ALA A 276 6.97 -5.99 -22.69
N ARG A 277 8.18 -6.27 -23.18
CA ARG A 277 8.37 -7.16 -24.32
C ARG A 277 8.46 -8.56 -23.75
N ASP A 278 7.32 -9.24 -23.64
CA ASP A 278 7.29 -10.70 -23.63
C ASP A 278 5.94 -11.18 -24.21
N GLY A 279 6.04 -11.94 -25.31
CA GLY A 279 5.05 -12.96 -25.66
C GLY A 279 3.97 -12.63 -26.70
N ALA A 280 4.33 -12.54 -27.98
CA ALA A 280 3.51 -13.08 -29.06
C ALA A 280 4.33 -13.22 -30.36
N GLY A 281 4.63 -14.46 -30.78
CA GLY A 281 5.02 -14.75 -32.16
C GLY A 281 6.18 -15.73 -32.34
N GLU A 282 6.09 -16.93 -31.79
CA GLU A 282 6.74 -18.08 -32.42
C GLU A 282 5.78 -18.61 -33.50
N ALA A 283 6.13 -18.38 -34.77
CA ALA A 283 5.61 -19.12 -35.91
C ALA A 283 6.59 -18.97 -37.10
N ASP A 284 7.40 -20.03 -37.24
CA ASP A 284 7.76 -20.70 -38.48
C ASP A 284 8.48 -19.93 -39.60
N GLY A 285 9.69 -20.41 -39.91
CA GLY A 285 10.52 -19.88 -40.98
C GLY A 285 11.83 -20.64 -41.09
N ALA A 286 11.72 -21.94 -41.40
CA ALA A 286 12.83 -22.79 -41.76
C ALA A 286 13.77 -22.13 -42.79
N ALA A 287 15.07 -22.08 -42.48
CA ALA A 287 16.12 -21.84 -43.45
C ALA A 287 17.22 -22.90 -43.26
N ALA A 288 17.39 -23.70 -44.30
CA ALA A 288 18.34 -24.79 -44.43
C ALA A 288 19.81 -24.36 -44.25
N PRO A 289 20.71 -25.28 -43.88
CA PRO A 289 22.15 -25.02 -43.90
C PRO A 289 22.61 -24.80 -45.34
N ARG A 290 23.35 -23.71 -45.57
CA ARG A 290 24.15 -23.54 -46.79
C ARG A 290 25.46 -24.31 -46.60
N ASP A 291 25.58 -25.37 -47.36
CA ASP A 291 26.88 -25.89 -47.79
C ASP A 291 27.64 -24.77 -48.52
N THR A 292 28.86 -24.51 -48.08
CA THR A 292 29.91 -23.93 -48.92
C THR A 292 31.15 -24.79 -48.76
N ASP A 293 31.20 -25.84 -49.57
CA ASP A 293 32.40 -26.32 -50.24
C ASP A 293 31.99 -26.59 -51.70
N GLY A 294 32.61 -25.85 -52.64
CA GLY A 294 32.40 -25.96 -54.09
C GLY A 294 32.01 -24.67 -54.78
#